data_AF-A0A535A1D5-F1
#
_entry.id   AF-A0A535A1D5-F1
#
_cell.length_a   1.000
_cell.length_b   1.000
_cell.length_c   1.000
_cell.angle_alpha   90.00
_cell.angle_beta   90.00
_cell.angle_gamma   90.00
#
_symmetry.space_group_name_H-M   'P 1'
#
loop_
_entity.id
_entity.type
_entity.pdbx_description
1 polymer ?
#
loop_
_entity_poly.entity_id
_entity_poly.type
_entity_poly.pdbx_seq_one_letter_code
_entity_poly.pdbx_strand_id
1 'polypeptide(L)'
;MTVAAVATIMAIIHVGIRELKNRAPQLVRRAARGDRIVITRYGKPRALLGPIVEAQEPGHRARMQAWQRERRAFERLAPVHQRRLGGRFVAMHRGRIVDTDADHDRLFERVWKRLRGATFFIGRVGTPSPTVDMPGFALE
;
A
#
# COMPACT_ATOMS: atom_id res chain seq x y z
N MET A 1 -1.94 35.36 -20.11
CA MET A 1 -1.39 33.98 -20.09
C MET A 1 -2.56 33.02 -20.15
N THR A 2 -2.81 32.43 -21.33
CA THR A 2 -3.91 31.50 -21.58
C THR A 2 -3.56 30.14 -20.98
N VAL A 3 -4.34 29.67 -20.01
CA VAL A 3 -4.22 28.31 -19.46
C VAL A 3 -4.81 27.35 -20.48
N ALA A 4 -3.97 26.53 -21.13
CA ALA A 4 -4.45 25.48 -22.01
C ALA A 4 -5.12 24.39 -21.15
N ALA A 5 -6.44 24.27 -21.25
CA ALA A 5 -7.17 23.18 -20.63
C ALA A 5 -6.87 21.88 -21.42
N VAL A 6 -5.96 21.07 -20.91
CA VAL A 6 -5.73 19.72 -21.42
C VAL A 6 -6.91 18.84 -20.98
N ALA A 7 -7.83 18.56 -21.89
CA ALA A 7 -8.92 17.61 -21.65
C ALA A 7 -8.35 16.18 -21.69
N THR A 8 -8.01 15.62 -20.53
CA THR A 8 -7.66 14.19 -20.44
C THR A 8 -8.93 13.35 -20.50
N ILE A 9 -9.14 12.62 -21.60
CA ILE A 9 -10.22 11.63 -21.70
C ILE A 9 -9.91 10.50 -20.70
N MET A 10 -10.63 10.47 -19.58
CA MET A 10 -10.52 9.40 -18.60
C MET A 10 -11.39 8.22 -19.02
N ALA A 11 -10.79 7.16 -19.56
CA ALA A 11 -11.49 5.90 -19.80
C ALA A 11 -11.64 5.13 -18.48
N ILE A 12 -12.89 4.98 -18.00
CA ILE A 12 -13.22 4.10 -16.89
C ILE A 12 -13.63 2.74 -17.46
N ILE A 13 -12.83 1.71 -17.20
CA ILE A 13 -13.13 0.34 -17.66
C ILE A 13 -13.34 -0.60 -16.47
N HIS A 14 -14.27 -1.54 -16.61
CA HIS A 14 -14.54 -2.56 -15.59
C HIS A 14 -13.88 -3.87 -15.98
N VAL A 15 -13.08 -4.43 -15.08
CA VAL A 15 -12.34 -5.67 -15.31
C VAL A 15 -12.60 -6.64 -14.16
N GLY A 16 -12.94 -7.89 -14.47
CA GLY A 16 -13.11 -8.92 -13.45
C GLY A 16 -11.79 -9.37 -12.84
N ILE A 17 -11.80 -9.83 -11.58
CA ILE A 17 -10.59 -10.29 -10.88
C ILE A 17 -9.84 -11.40 -11.63
N ARG A 18 -10.55 -12.25 -12.38
CA ARG A 18 -9.94 -13.30 -13.22
C ARG A 18 -9.18 -12.68 -14.41
N GLU A 19 -9.77 -11.69 -15.07
CA GLU A 19 -9.13 -11.00 -16.19
C GLU A 19 -7.95 -10.15 -15.72
N LEU A 20 -8.06 -9.50 -14.55
CA LEU A 20 -6.94 -8.81 -13.93
C LEU A 20 -5.73 -9.71 -13.79
N LYS A 21 -5.90 -10.93 -13.25
CA LYS A 21 -4.79 -11.89 -13.07
C LYS A 21 -4.13 -12.27 -14.40
N ASN A 22 -4.91 -12.42 -15.46
CA ASN A 22 -4.41 -12.83 -16.77
C ASN A 22 -3.75 -11.69 -17.56
N ARG A 23 -4.13 -10.44 -17.28
CA ARG A 23 -3.72 -9.26 -18.08
C ARG A 23 -3.04 -8.17 -17.24
N ALA A 24 -2.57 -8.50 -16.03
CA ALA A 24 -2.05 -7.52 -15.07
C ALA A 24 -1.01 -6.56 -15.67
N PRO A 25 0.03 -7.01 -16.42
CA PRO A 25 1.02 -6.09 -16.96
C PRO A 25 0.43 -5.08 -17.95
N GLN A 26 -0.51 -5.50 -18.80
CA GLN A 26 -1.17 -4.62 -19.77
C GLN A 26 -2.06 -3.59 -19.06
N LEU A 27 -2.84 -4.03 -18.07
CA LEU A 27 -3.73 -3.16 -17.31
C LEU A 27 -2.94 -2.14 -16.47
N VAL A 28 -1.79 -2.53 -15.93
CA VAL A 28 -0.88 -1.59 -15.25
C VAL A 28 -0.32 -0.55 -16.21
N ARG A 29 0.13 -0.94 -17.42
CA ARG A 29 0.57 0.04 -18.44
C ARG A 29 -0.53 1.00 -18.86
N ARG A 30 -1.77 0.53 -18.94
CA ARG A 30 -2.94 1.38 -19.21
C ARG A 30 -3.19 2.36 -18.08
N ALA A 31 -3.19 1.88 -16.85
CA ALA A 31 -3.33 2.71 -15.67
C ALA A 31 -2.20 3.75 -15.57
N ALA A 32 -0.95 3.38 -15.81
CA ALA A 32 0.17 4.34 -15.80
C ALA A 32 -0.01 5.50 -16.79
N ARG A 33 -0.72 5.28 -17.91
CA ARG A 33 -1.02 6.32 -18.91
C ARG A 33 -2.24 7.19 -18.58
N GLY A 34 -2.92 6.94 -17.47
CA GLY A 34 -4.07 7.73 -17.02
C GLY A 34 -5.40 6.97 -16.95
N ASP A 35 -5.48 5.74 -17.48
CA ASP A 35 -6.71 4.96 -17.41
C ASP A 35 -7.08 4.67 -15.93
N ARG A 36 -8.38 4.66 -15.64
CA ARG A 36 -8.90 4.22 -14.35
C ARG A 36 -9.66 2.91 -14.56
N ILE A 37 -9.22 1.86 -13.90
CA ILE A 37 -9.66 0.48 -14.15
C ILE A 37 -10.32 -0.03 -12.88
N VAL A 38 -11.65 -0.16 -12.90
CA VAL A 38 -12.42 -0.70 -11.79
C VAL A 38 -12.28 -2.22 -11.79
N ILE A 39 -11.70 -2.76 -10.72
CA ILE A 39 -11.59 -4.19 -10.51
C ILE A 39 -12.87 -4.69 -9.82
N THR A 40 -13.53 -5.66 -10.44
CA THR A 40 -14.76 -6.28 -9.94
C THR A 40 -14.54 -7.72 -9.49
N ARG A 41 -15.35 -8.18 -8.54
CA ARG A 41 -15.45 -9.60 -8.16
C ARG A 41 -16.92 -9.99 -8.11
N TYR A 42 -17.30 -11.00 -8.90
CA TYR A 42 -18.71 -11.36 -9.13
C TYR A 42 -19.56 -10.16 -9.56
N GLY A 43 -19.06 -9.37 -10.51
CA GLY A 43 -19.74 -8.16 -11.02
C GLY A 43 -19.73 -6.95 -10.08
N LYS A 44 -19.38 -7.11 -8.80
CA LYS A 44 -19.36 -6.01 -7.82
C LYS A 44 -18.01 -5.29 -7.84
N PRO A 45 -17.95 -3.94 -7.96
CA PRO A 45 -16.73 -3.16 -7.81
C PRO A 45 -16.07 -3.39 -6.44
N ARG A 46 -14.75 -3.59 -6.42
CA ARG A 46 -13.98 -3.85 -5.20
C ARG A 46 -12.71 -3.03 -5.07
N ALA A 47 -12.10 -2.62 -6.18
CA ALA A 47 -10.91 -1.78 -6.17
C ALA A 47 -10.84 -0.92 -7.43
N LEU A 48 -9.97 0.08 -7.41
CA LEU A 48 -9.61 0.92 -8.55
C LEU A 48 -8.11 0.79 -8.79
N LEU A 49 -7.73 0.45 -10.00
CA LEU A 49 -6.36 0.56 -10.49
C LEU A 49 -6.27 1.85 -11.31
N GLY A 50 -5.27 2.67 -11.04
CA GLY A 50 -5.04 3.90 -11.79
C GLY A 50 -3.59 4.34 -11.64
N PRO A 51 -3.17 5.42 -12.31
CA PRO A 51 -1.81 5.93 -12.14
C PRO A 51 -1.54 6.24 -10.67
N ILE A 52 -0.32 5.93 -10.23
CA ILE A 52 0.23 6.39 -8.96
C ILE A 52 0.49 7.89 -9.13
N VAL A 53 -0.52 8.70 -8.83
CA VAL A 53 -0.39 10.17 -8.85
C VAL A 53 0.27 10.55 -7.52
N GLU A 54 1.59 10.40 -7.45
CA GLU A 54 2.39 10.69 -6.24
C GLU A 54 2.29 12.17 -5.78
N ALA A 55 1.64 13.05 -6.55
CA ALA A 55 1.76 14.49 -6.39
C ALA A 55 0.50 15.29 -6.00
N GLN A 56 -0.72 14.73 -5.98
CA GLN A 56 -1.94 15.58 -5.93
C GLN A 56 -3.03 15.29 -4.88
N GLU A 57 -2.84 14.35 -3.95
CA GLU A 57 -3.78 14.22 -2.82
C GLU A 57 -3.35 15.12 -1.65
N PRO A 58 -4.16 16.12 -1.24
CA PRO A 58 -3.91 16.89 -0.03
C PRO A 58 -3.78 15.94 1.17
N GLY A 59 -2.60 15.91 1.78
CA GLY A 59 -2.30 15.01 2.90
C GLY A 59 -1.60 13.71 2.55
N HIS A 60 -1.35 13.37 1.28
CA HIS A 60 -0.53 12.20 0.93
C HIS A 60 0.89 12.31 1.48
N ARG A 61 1.56 13.47 1.28
CA ARG A 61 2.88 13.72 1.89
C ARG A 61 2.86 13.60 3.40
N ALA A 62 1.82 14.12 4.06
CA ALA A 62 1.68 14.05 5.52
C ALA A 62 1.48 12.61 6.02
N ARG A 63 0.65 11.82 5.32
CA ARG A 63 0.46 10.38 5.58
C ARG A 63 1.74 9.59 5.32
N MET A 64 2.46 9.90 4.24
CA MET A 64 3.75 9.26 3.95
C MET A 64 4.79 9.58 5.02
N GLN A 65 4.90 10.84 5.44
CA GLN A 65 5.79 11.23 6.52
C GLN A 65 5.40 10.55 7.85
N ALA A 66 4.10 10.44 8.15
CA ALA A 66 3.62 9.70 9.32
C ALA A 66 4.02 8.22 9.24
N TRP A 67 3.82 7.58 8.09
CA TRP A 67 4.21 6.19 7.86
C TRP A 67 5.73 5.99 8.02
N GLN A 68 6.54 6.89 7.45
CA GLN A 68 8.00 6.86 7.58
C GLN A 68 8.46 7.01 9.03
N ARG A 69 7.77 7.82 9.85
CA ARG A 69 8.05 7.92 11.30
C ARG A 69 7.79 6.59 12.00
N GLU A 70 6.67 5.92 11.69
CA GLU A 70 6.35 4.63 12.29
C GLU A 70 7.32 3.52 11.86
N ARG A 71 7.70 3.49 10.59
CA ARG A 71 8.74 2.58 10.08
C ARG A 71 10.08 2.79 10.79
N ARG A 72 10.54 4.03 10.95
CA ARG A 72 11.78 4.32 11.71
C ARG A 72 11.68 3.92 13.18
N ALA A 73 10.49 4.00 13.78
CA ALA A 73 10.28 3.51 15.13
C ALA A 73 10.36 1.98 15.20
N PHE A 74 9.80 1.27 14.21
CA PHE A 74 9.95 -0.17 14.07
C PHE A 74 11.42 -0.57 13.94
N GLU A 75 12.16 0.05 13.03
CA GLU A 75 13.58 -0.27 12.78
C GLU A 75 14.44 -0.10 14.04
N ARG A 76 14.12 0.87 14.90
CA ARG A 76 14.80 1.07 16.19
C ARG A 76 14.40 0.04 17.25
N LEU A 77 13.12 -0.36 17.32
CA LEU A 77 12.58 -1.18 18.41
C LEU A 77 12.58 -2.68 18.10
N ALA A 78 12.53 -3.08 16.83
CA ALA A 78 12.49 -4.46 16.41
C ALA A 78 13.71 -5.28 16.89
N PRO A 79 14.97 -4.77 16.83
CA PRO A 79 16.12 -5.49 17.36
C PRO A 79 16.03 -5.72 18.88
N VAL A 80 15.56 -4.72 19.63
CA VAL A 80 15.41 -4.78 21.10
C VAL A 80 14.39 -5.85 21.50
N HIS A 81 13.33 -6.01 20.71
CA HIS A 81 12.27 -6.97 20.98
C HIS A 81 12.41 -8.30 20.22
N GLN A 82 13.53 -8.52 19.52
CA GLN A 82 13.73 -9.70 18.68
C GLN A 82 13.65 -11.01 19.47
N ARG A 83 14.21 -11.06 20.69
CA ARG A 83 14.15 -12.26 21.55
C ARG A 83 12.72 -12.67 21.92
N ARG A 84 11.79 -11.71 22.03
CA ARG A 84 10.41 -11.96 22.48
C ARG A 84 9.42 -12.08 21.32
N LEU A 85 9.65 -11.33 20.23
CA LEU A 85 8.71 -11.18 19.12
C LEU A 85 9.23 -11.73 17.79
N GLY A 86 10.39 -12.41 17.78
CA GLY A 86 10.96 -13.01 16.58
C GLY A 86 9.94 -13.84 15.79
N GLY A 87 9.88 -13.61 14.49
CA GLY A 87 8.97 -14.28 13.56
C GLY A 87 7.55 -13.72 13.50
N ARG A 88 7.14 -12.86 14.44
CA ARG A 88 5.81 -12.25 14.51
C ARG A 88 5.72 -10.92 13.77
N PHE A 89 4.51 -10.57 13.35
CA PHE A 89 4.15 -9.25 12.87
C PHE A 89 3.85 -8.31 14.05
N VAL A 90 4.31 -7.08 13.93
CA VAL A 90 4.21 -6.06 14.97
C VAL A 90 3.65 -4.79 14.33
N ALA A 91 2.59 -4.26 14.93
CA ALA A 91 1.97 -3.01 14.52
C ALA A 91 2.53 -1.84 15.33
N MET A 92 2.97 -0.80 14.62
CA MET A 92 3.57 0.42 15.14
C MET A 92 2.65 1.61 14.89
N HIS A 93 2.37 2.37 15.95
CA HIS A 93 1.66 3.63 15.87
C HIS A 93 2.14 4.58 16.97
N ARG A 94 2.33 5.86 16.62
CA ARG A 94 2.92 6.89 17.50
C ARG A 94 4.25 6.45 18.12
N GLY A 95 5.05 5.72 17.35
CA GLY A 95 6.37 5.24 17.76
C GLY A 95 6.37 4.11 18.78
N ARG A 96 5.23 3.45 19.03
CA ARG A 96 5.10 2.36 19.99
C ARG A 96 4.49 1.13 19.34
N ILE A 97 4.83 -0.04 19.89
CA ILE A 97 4.15 -1.29 19.55
C ILE A 97 2.74 -1.23 20.14
N VAL A 98 1.72 -1.32 19.29
CA VAL A 98 0.32 -1.25 19.71
C VAL A 98 -0.40 -2.60 19.66
N ASP A 99 0.08 -3.55 18.85
CA ASP A 99 -0.43 -4.92 18.77
C ASP A 99 0.62 -5.83 18.08
N THR A 100 0.48 -7.14 18.22
CA THR A 100 1.34 -8.16 17.59
C THR A 100 0.54 -9.40 17.22
N ASP A 101 0.90 -10.08 16.13
CA ASP A 101 0.29 -11.36 15.74
C ASP A 101 1.28 -12.23 14.97
N ALA A 102 0.99 -13.53 14.83
CA ALA A 102 1.68 -14.39 13.87
C ALA A 102 1.17 -14.19 12.44
N ASP A 103 -0.09 -13.77 12.26
CA ASP A 103 -0.76 -13.56 10.97
C ASP A 103 -0.89 -12.06 10.64
N HIS A 104 -0.38 -11.67 9.47
CA HIS A 104 -0.36 -10.28 9.02
C HIS A 104 -1.78 -9.71 8.83
N ASP A 105 -2.68 -10.46 8.20
CA ASP A 105 -3.99 -9.96 7.79
C ASP A 105 -4.91 -9.83 9.01
N ARG A 106 -4.83 -10.79 9.94
CA ARG A 106 -5.53 -10.70 11.23
C ARG A 106 -5.06 -9.51 12.05
N LEU A 107 -3.74 -9.25 12.07
CA LEU A 107 -3.20 -8.06 12.74
C LEU A 107 -3.69 -6.78 12.09
N PHE A 108 -3.64 -6.71 10.76
CA PHE A 108 -4.11 -5.55 10.00
C PHE A 108 -5.58 -5.25 10.30
N GLU A 109 -6.47 -6.25 10.22
CA GLU A 109 -7.90 -6.05 10.46
C GLU A 109 -8.19 -5.51 11.87
N ARG A 110 -7.54 -6.08 12.91
CA ARG A 110 -7.72 -5.61 14.29
C ARG A 110 -7.25 -4.18 14.47
N VAL A 111 -6.05 -3.88 13.98
CA VAL A 111 -5.42 -2.56 14.14
C VAL A 111 -6.20 -1.52 13.34
N TRP A 112 -6.64 -1.85 12.12
CA TRP A 112 -7.46 -0.99 11.29
C TRP A 112 -8.80 -0.63 11.95
N LYS A 113 -9.51 -1.63 12.48
CA LYS A 113 -10.78 -1.41 13.22
C LYS A 113 -10.55 -0.53 14.45
N ARG A 114 -9.44 -0.73 15.17
CA ARG A 114 -9.11 0.03 16.39
C ARG A 114 -8.68 1.47 16.11
N LEU A 115 -7.87 1.69 15.07
CA LEU A 115 -7.26 2.99 14.77
C LEU A 115 -8.05 3.86 13.77
N ARG A 116 -9.22 3.39 13.30
CA ARG A 116 -10.22 4.16 12.52
C ARG A 116 -9.62 5.00 11.37
N GLY A 117 -8.64 4.47 10.65
CA GLY A 117 -8.00 5.13 9.51
C GLY A 117 -6.75 5.97 9.83
N ALA A 118 -6.22 5.93 11.06
CA ALA A 118 -4.92 6.50 11.36
C ALA A 118 -3.78 5.74 10.65
N THR A 119 -2.68 6.43 10.33
CA THR A 119 -1.49 5.80 9.75
C THR A 119 -0.76 4.96 10.79
N PHE A 120 -0.47 3.71 10.45
CA PHE A 120 0.34 2.79 11.25
C PHE A 120 1.23 1.96 10.30
N PHE A 121 2.26 1.33 10.85
CA PHE A 121 3.17 0.44 10.12
C PHE A 121 3.07 -0.97 10.68
N ILE A 122 3.10 -2.00 9.82
CA ILE A 122 3.23 -3.39 10.26
C ILE A 122 4.53 -3.95 9.69
N GLY A 123 5.37 -4.50 10.56
CA GLY A 123 6.64 -5.14 10.18
C GLY A 123 6.79 -6.50 10.85
N ARG A 124 7.53 -7.40 10.19
CA ARG A 124 7.88 -8.70 10.77
C ARG A 124 9.22 -8.61 11.49
N VAL A 125 9.28 -9.06 12.74
CA VAL A 125 10.50 -8.99 13.55
C VAL A 125 11.41 -10.19 13.24
N GLY A 126 12.68 -9.93 12.94
CA GLY A 126 13.71 -10.98 12.82
C GLY A 126 13.84 -11.65 11.45
N THR A 127 13.07 -11.24 10.44
CA THR A 127 13.35 -11.59 9.04
C THR A 127 13.39 -10.27 8.26
N PRO A 128 14.45 -9.99 7.47
CA PRO A 128 14.35 -8.94 6.47
C PRO A 128 13.08 -9.22 5.67
N SER A 129 12.22 -8.21 5.44
CA SER A 129 11.18 -8.35 4.43
C SER A 129 11.89 -8.89 3.18
N PRO A 130 11.42 -9.99 2.56
CA PRO A 130 11.98 -10.37 1.29
C PRO A 130 11.85 -9.15 0.40
N THR A 131 12.98 -8.55 0.05
CA THR A 131 13.04 -7.64 -1.08
C THR A 131 12.59 -8.53 -2.23
N VAL A 132 11.33 -8.39 -2.63
CA VAL A 132 10.83 -9.06 -3.82
C VAL A 132 11.55 -8.36 -4.95
N ASP A 133 12.65 -8.98 -5.38
CA ASP A 133 13.32 -8.60 -6.59
C ASP A 133 12.34 -8.93 -7.71
N MET A 134 11.62 -7.92 -8.16
CA MET A 134 10.59 -8.07 -9.18
C MET A 134 11.29 -7.76 -10.51
N PRO A 135 11.68 -8.78 -11.30
CA PRO A 135 12.38 -8.55 -12.55
C PRO A 135 11.51 -7.64 -13.45
N GLY A 136 12.04 -6.46 -13.80
CA GLY A 136 11.38 -5.46 -14.63
C GLY A 136 11.00 -4.13 -13.94
N PHE A 137 11.28 -3.95 -12.64
CA PHE A 137 11.17 -2.66 -11.93
C PHE A 137 12.55 -2.15 -11.48
N ALA A 138 13.50 -2.05 -12.41
CA ALA A 138 14.72 -1.30 -12.15
C ALA A 138 14.35 0.19 -12.03
N LEU A 139 14.75 0.83 -10.93
CA LEU A 139 14.70 2.28 -10.79
C LEU A 139 15.81 2.85 -11.69
N GLU A 140 15.44 3.28 -12.89
CA GLU A 140 16.16 4.30 -13.66
C GLU A 140 15.50 5.66 -13.45
#